data_AF-A0A2K0XMT2-F1
#
_entry.id   AF-A0A2K0XMT2-F1
#
_cell.length_a   1.000
_cell.length_b   1.000
_cell.length_c   1.000
_cell.angle_alpha   90.00
_cell.angle_beta   90.00
_cell.angle_gamma   90.00
#
_symmetry.space_group_name_H-M   'P 1'
#
loop_
_entity.id
_entity.type
_entity.pdbx_description
1 polymer ?
#
loop_
_entity_poly.entity_id
_entity_poly.type
_entity_poly.pdbx_seq_one_letter_code
_entity_poly.pdbx_strand_id
1 'polypeptide(L)'
;MNKKIQFCLFTMMMFAVSCMAANKKFTLVIDPGHGGKDHGAIGVYSREKDLTLKFGLAFGQLVEQRCPDVKVIYTRKTDVFIPLVTRAEIANKNHADLFISVHINALAGGRKVRGVQTYTLGQGQNTGRKGIIKNLEVAKRENSVILLEENYQQTYQGFDPTSPESNIMFEFIQDVNMQKSVELAKYMQQHICEATGLKDMGAHQNNLAVLRLSSMPGCLLELGFISTPEEELFMNAPQAADMYARGIFNAFAQYKNRYYEGLTVPYKAPKKVTPTVPEIVPEVYKQKEETKTKKAKRKREPTSVLSKKEEKKVEETTNTDSRPVTETSKPEVIAETRDDIPTPVNPDVPIFKVQILSSSRKMALNDEALKGLKGCEWYQEGTLWKYTYGSSTNYNEIRKLQKELTNRFPDAFIIAFKGGQRTNVNEAIQTFLQLKKK
;
A
#
# COMPACT_ATOMS: atom_id res chain seq x y z
N MET A 1 -15.59 -34.99 -45.57
CA MET A 1 -15.65 -33.51 -45.48
C MET A 1 -14.51 -32.92 -46.31
N ASN A 2 -14.78 -31.93 -47.16
CA ASN A 2 -13.78 -31.39 -48.09
C ASN A 2 -12.65 -30.70 -47.29
N LYS A 3 -11.36 -30.92 -47.61
CA LYS A 3 -10.22 -30.38 -46.85
C LYS A 3 -10.27 -28.84 -46.72
N LYS A 4 -10.86 -28.16 -47.71
CA LYS A 4 -11.11 -26.70 -47.68
C LYS A 4 -12.14 -26.28 -46.62
N ILE A 5 -13.17 -27.10 -46.41
CA ILE A 5 -14.21 -26.85 -45.39
C ILE A 5 -13.64 -27.07 -43.98
N GLN A 6 -12.80 -28.10 -43.80
CA GLN A 6 -12.07 -28.30 -42.55
C GLN A 6 -11.11 -27.14 -42.24
N PHE A 7 -10.40 -26.63 -43.26
CA PHE A 7 -9.53 -25.47 -43.09
C PHE A 7 -10.31 -24.20 -42.73
N CYS A 8 -11.45 -23.93 -43.39
CA CYS A 8 -12.32 -22.80 -43.07
C CYS A 8 -12.96 -22.90 -41.67
N LEU A 9 -13.38 -24.10 -41.25
CA LEU A 9 -13.91 -24.31 -39.89
C LEU A 9 -12.82 -24.15 -38.84
N PHE A 10 -11.61 -24.62 -39.12
CA PHE A 10 -10.47 -24.48 -38.22
C PHE A 10 -10.01 -23.02 -38.10
N THR A 11 -9.98 -22.25 -39.20
CA THR A 11 -9.67 -20.81 -39.15
C THR A 11 -10.78 -20.01 -38.49
N MET A 12 -12.06 -20.32 -38.72
CA MET A 12 -13.19 -19.68 -38.04
C MET A 12 -13.21 -20.00 -36.53
N MET A 13 -12.84 -21.23 -36.14
CA MET A 13 -12.71 -21.64 -34.74
C MET A 13 -11.51 -20.97 -34.07
N MET A 14 -10.37 -20.83 -34.76
CA MET A 14 -9.22 -20.05 -34.27
C MET A 14 -9.57 -18.56 -34.10
N PHE A 15 -10.35 -17.98 -35.03
CA PHE A 15 -10.83 -16.59 -34.91
C PHE A 15 -11.82 -16.43 -33.75
N ALA A 16 -12.69 -17.41 -33.52
CA ALA A 16 -13.62 -17.41 -32.39
C ALA A 16 -12.90 -17.56 -31.03
N VAL A 17 -11.83 -18.36 -30.95
CA VAL A 17 -10.99 -18.49 -29.75
C VAL A 17 -10.22 -17.19 -29.47
N SER A 18 -9.78 -16.45 -30.50
CA SER A 18 -9.18 -15.11 -30.32
C SER A 18 -10.19 -14.06 -29.83
N CYS A 19 -11.47 -14.18 -30.20
CA CYS A 19 -12.54 -13.31 -29.68
C CYS A 19 -12.96 -13.65 -28.23
N MET A 20 -12.58 -14.81 -27.71
CA MET A 20 -12.91 -15.28 -26.35
C MET A 20 -11.74 -15.16 -25.35
N ALA A 21 -10.63 -14.52 -25.72
CA ALA A 21 -9.71 -13.99 -24.73
C ALA A 21 -10.45 -12.92 -23.92
N ALA A 22 -11.00 -13.32 -22.76
CA ALA A 22 -11.76 -12.47 -21.88
C ALA A 22 -10.95 -11.20 -21.57
N ASN A 23 -11.34 -10.09 -22.21
CA ASN A 23 -10.71 -8.80 -22.01
C ASN A 23 -11.04 -8.36 -20.58
N LYS A 24 -10.20 -8.74 -19.61
CA LYS A 24 -10.42 -8.45 -18.19
C LYS A 24 -10.50 -6.94 -18.02
N LYS A 25 -11.71 -6.42 -17.84
CA LYS A 25 -11.94 -4.98 -17.63
C LYS A 25 -11.31 -4.57 -16.31
N PHE A 26 -10.61 -3.45 -16.32
CA PHE A 26 -10.13 -2.81 -15.10
C PHE A 26 -11.33 -2.36 -14.26
N THR A 27 -11.42 -2.76 -13.01
CA THR A 27 -12.54 -2.38 -12.13
C THR A 27 -12.14 -1.23 -11.22
N LEU A 28 -12.70 -0.05 -11.47
CA LEU A 28 -12.54 1.15 -10.65
C LEU A 28 -13.74 1.30 -9.72
N VAL A 29 -13.51 1.39 -8.42
CA VAL A 29 -14.53 1.76 -7.45
C VAL A 29 -14.33 3.19 -7.00
N ILE A 30 -15.40 3.99 -7.13
CA ILE A 30 -15.47 5.38 -6.69
C ILE A 30 -16.39 5.43 -5.49
N ASP A 31 -15.90 5.99 -4.40
CA ASP A 31 -16.63 6.14 -3.15
C ASP A 31 -16.88 7.61 -2.83
N PRO A 32 -18.05 8.17 -3.20
CA PRO A 32 -18.45 9.48 -2.70
C PRO A 32 -18.68 9.43 -1.18
N GLY A 33 -17.83 10.12 -0.41
CA GLY A 33 -17.87 10.14 1.05
C GLY A 33 -19.24 10.57 1.61
N HIS A 34 -19.58 10.10 2.82
CA HIS A 34 -20.82 10.43 3.55
C HIS A 34 -22.11 10.03 2.80
N GLY A 35 -23.25 10.65 3.11
CA GLY A 35 -24.54 10.44 2.44
C GLY A 35 -25.70 10.17 3.40
N GLY A 36 -26.92 10.50 2.98
CA GLY A 36 -28.13 10.35 3.76
C GLY A 36 -28.05 11.12 5.09
N LYS A 37 -28.14 10.38 6.20
CA LYS A 37 -28.08 10.92 7.57
C LYS A 37 -26.71 11.48 7.96
N ASP A 38 -25.66 11.05 7.28
CA ASP A 38 -24.31 11.57 7.46
C ASP A 38 -24.06 12.71 6.47
N HIS A 39 -24.00 13.93 6.98
CA HIS A 39 -23.78 15.13 6.18
C HIS A 39 -22.30 15.36 5.83
N GLY A 40 -21.38 14.67 6.51
CA GLY A 40 -19.98 15.05 6.56
C GLY A 40 -19.78 16.44 7.14
N ALA A 41 -18.69 17.09 6.77
CA ALA A 41 -18.42 18.46 7.13
C ALA A 41 -19.46 19.43 6.54
N ILE A 42 -19.78 20.46 7.31
CA ILE A 42 -20.77 21.48 6.95
C ILE A 42 -20.02 22.80 6.71
N GLY A 43 -20.18 23.35 5.52
CA GLY A 43 -19.74 24.70 5.17
C GLY A 43 -20.75 25.76 5.61
N VAL A 44 -20.59 26.98 5.12
CA VAL A 44 -21.55 28.06 5.37
C VAL A 44 -22.91 27.76 4.72
N TYR A 45 -22.90 27.15 3.53
CA TYR A 45 -24.13 26.86 2.77
C TYR A 45 -24.10 25.55 1.99
N SER A 46 -23.00 24.81 2.03
CA SER A 46 -22.86 23.50 1.40
C SER A 46 -22.55 22.40 2.41
N ARG A 47 -22.81 21.16 2.00
CA ARG A 47 -22.53 19.96 2.79
C ARG A 47 -21.57 19.09 2.02
N GLU A 48 -20.63 18.48 2.73
CA GLU A 48 -19.63 17.62 2.13
C GLU A 48 -20.27 16.50 1.29
N LYS A 49 -21.29 15.81 1.82
CA LYS A 49 -21.97 14.71 1.11
C LYS A 49 -22.49 15.06 -0.30
N ASP A 50 -22.88 16.32 -0.51
CA ASP A 50 -23.47 16.77 -1.77
C ASP A 50 -22.36 17.07 -2.78
N LEU A 51 -21.29 17.72 -2.32
CA LEU A 51 -20.11 18.02 -3.14
C LEU A 51 -19.32 16.75 -3.49
N THR A 52 -19.15 15.82 -2.56
CA THR A 52 -18.48 14.53 -2.83
C THR A 52 -19.24 13.71 -3.87
N LEU A 53 -20.59 13.71 -3.81
CA LEU A 53 -21.43 13.06 -4.82
C LEU A 53 -21.26 13.75 -6.18
N LYS A 54 -21.34 15.08 -6.23
CA LYS A 54 -21.14 15.88 -7.44
C LYS A 54 -19.81 15.54 -8.13
N PHE A 55 -18.71 15.55 -7.38
CA PHE A 55 -17.37 15.32 -7.93
C PHE A 55 -17.11 13.85 -8.26
N GLY A 56 -17.56 12.92 -7.42
CA GLY A 56 -17.44 11.48 -7.69
C GLY A 56 -18.20 11.05 -8.95
N LEU A 57 -19.43 11.54 -9.13
CA LEU A 57 -20.22 11.27 -10.35
C LEU A 57 -19.54 11.86 -11.59
N ALA A 58 -19.11 13.12 -11.55
CA ALA A 58 -18.44 13.77 -12.68
C ALA A 58 -17.15 13.04 -13.09
N PHE A 59 -16.34 12.61 -12.12
CA PHE A 59 -15.15 11.80 -12.38
C PHE A 59 -15.51 10.46 -13.03
N GLY A 60 -16.43 9.69 -12.46
CA GLY A 60 -16.77 8.38 -13.00
C GLY A 60 -17.43 8.46 -14.38
N GLN A 61 -18.25 9.48 -14.65
CA GLN A 61 -18.81 9.73 -15.99
C GLN A 61 -17.70 9.98 -17.02
N LEU A 62 -16.66 10.74 -16.65
CA LEU A 62 -15.53 11.00 -17.51
C LEU A 62 -14.72 9.72 -17.81
N VAL A 63 -14.60 8.81 -16.84
CA VAL A 63 -13.99 7.49 -17.03
C VAL A 63 -14.85 6.61 -17.94
N GLU A 64 -16.15 6.51 -17.69
CA GLU A 64 -17.10 5.73 -18.50
C GLU A 64 -17.09 6.18 -19.97
N GLN A 65 -16.95 7.48 -20.23
CA GLN A 65 -16.88 8.05 -21.58
C GLN A 65 -15.56 7.78 -22.32
N ARG A 66 -14.43 7.79 -21.59
CA ARG A 66 -13.09 7.79 -22.20
C ARG A 66 -12.35 6.45 -22.11
N CYS A 67 -12.79 5.56 -21.23
CA CYS A 67 -12.11 4.30 -20.94
C CYS A 67 -13.10 3.12 -21.04
N PRO A 68 -13.42 2.65 -22.26
CA PRO A 68 -14.39 1.56 -22.47
C PRO A 68 -13.94 0.20 -21.88
N ASP A 69 -12.64 0.07 -21.57
CA ASP A 69 -12.02 -1.07 -20.91
C ASP A 69 -12.09 -0.98 -19.36
N VAL A 70 -12.70 0.07 -18.81
CA VAL A 70 -12.87 0.26 -17.37
C VAL A 70 -14.32 0.03 -16.96
N LYS A 71 -14.54 -0.83 -15.97
CA LYS A 71 -15.81 -0.99 -15.26
C LYS A 71 -15.82 -0.04 -14.06
N VAL A 72 -16.65 1.00 -14.11
CA VAL A 72 -16.83 1.94 -12.99
C VAL A 72 -17.95 1.44 -12.08
N ILE A 73 -17.65 1.38 -10.78
CA ILE A 73 -18.60 1.02 -9.73
C ILE A 73 -18.62 2.16 -8.72
N TYR A 74 -19.81 2.54 -8.27
CA TYR A 74 -19.98 3.58 -7.26
C TYR A 74 -20.49 2.95 -5.97
N THR A 75 -19.98 3.36 -4.81
CA THR A 75 -20.57 2.95 -3.53
C THR A 75 -21.96 3.55 -3.35
N ARG A 76 -22.19 4.76 -3.88
CA ARG A 76 -23.50 5.41 -4.02
C ARG A 76 -23.56 6.30 -5.26
N LYS A 77 -24.74 6.36 -5.89
CA LYS A 77 -25.07 7.32 -6.98
C LYS A 77 -26.09 8.38 -6.57
N THR A 78 -26.63 8.28 -5.36
CA THR A 78 -27.67 9.15 -4.81
C THR A 78 -27.32 9.53 -3.36
N ASP A 79 -28.13 10.39 -2.75
CA ASP A 79 -27.97 10.79 -1.35
C ASP A 79 -28.48 9.69 -0.39
N VAL A 80 -27.66 8.67 -0.19
CA VAL A 80 -27.94 7.54 0.69
C VAL A 80 -26.76 7.29 1.62
N PHE A 81 -27.04 6.87 2.85
CA PHE A 81 -26.01 6.51 3.82
C PHE A 81 -25.48 5.10 3.52
N ILE A 82 -24.16 4.97 3.35
CA ILE A 82 -23.48 3.68 3.21
C ILE A 82 -22.45 3.53 4.34
N PRO A 83 -22.53 2.47 5.17
CA PRO A 83 -21.53 2.15 6.20
C PRO A 83 -20.11 2.00 5.65
N LEU A 84 -19.08 2.34 6.42
CA LEU A 84 -17.68 2.28 5.98
C LEU A 84 -17.24 0.85 5.64
N VAL A 85 -17.66 -0.15 6.41
CA VAL A 85 -17.43 -1.57 6.05
C VAL A 85 -18.10 -1.90 4.72
N THR A 86 -19.35 -1.50 4.51
CA THR A 86 -20.07 -1.77 3.27
C THR A 86 -19.40 -1.14 2.05
N ARG A 87 -18.85 0.08 2.17
CA ARG A 87 -18.07 0.73 1.09
C ARG A 87 -16.88 -0.14 0.67
N ALA A 88 -16.12 -0.64 1.64
CA ALA A 88 -14.98 -1.52 1.38
C ALA A 88 -15.43 -2.89 0.85
N GLU A 89 -16.52 -3.45 1.38
CA GLU A 89 -17.08 -4.72 0.87
C GLU A 89 -17.53 -4.62 -0.57
N ILE A 90 -18.14 -3.50 -0.99
CA ILE A 90 -18.52 -3.28 -2.40
C ILE A 90 -17.27 -3.41 -3.28
N ALA A 91 -16.14 -2.82 -2.87
CA ALA A 91 -14.90 -2.91 -3.61
C ALA A 91 -14.32 -4.34 -3.63
N ASN A 92 -14.27 -4.98 -2.46
CA ASN A 92 -13.70 -6.32 -2.32
C ASN A 92 -14.53 -7.39 -3.07
N LYS A 93 -15.86 -7.35 -2.94
CA LYS A 93 -16.80 -8.27 -3.62
C LYS A 93 -16.76 -8.12 -5.14
N ASN A 94 -16.41 -6.94 -5.64
CA ASN A 94 -16.26 -6.71 -7.08
C ASN A 94 -14.83 -6.90 -7.58
N HIS A 95 -13.91 -7.38 -6.73
CA HIS A 95 -12.50 -7.56 -7.06
C HIS A 95 -11.89 -6.30 -7.71
N ALA A 96 -12.16 -5.14 -7.11
CA ALA A 96 -11.71 -3.87 -7.67
C ALA A 96 -10.19 -3.83 -7.83
N ASP A 97 -9.74 -3.28 -8.95
CA ASP A 97 -8.33 -3.06 -9.26
C ASP A 97 -7.81 -1.74 -8.64
N LEU A 98 -8.73 -0.82 -8.31
CA LEU A 98 -8.46 0.47 -7.68
C LEU A 98 -9.67 1.00 -6.92
N PHE A 99 -9.43 1.56 -5.74
CA PHE A 99 -10.44 2.22 -4.90
C PHE A 99 -10.09 3.71 -4.69
N ILE A 100 -11.00 4.61 -5.04
CA ILE A 100 -10.84 6.06 -4.84
C ILE A 100 -12.01 6.57 -4.02
N SER A 101 -11.75 7.01 -2.80
CA SER A 101 -12.73 7.68 -1.95
C SER A 101 -12.59 9.21 -2.06
N VAL A 102 -13.71 9.91 -2.20
CA VAL A 102 -13.78 11.35 -2.48
C VAL A 102 -14.39 12.07 -1.27
N HIS A 103 -13.62 12.93 -0.64
CA HIS A 103 -13.95 13.69 0.56
C HIS A 103 -13.50 15.16 0.44
N ILE A 104 -13.96 15.97 1.39
CA ILE A 104 -13.60 17.38 1.51
C ILE A 104 -13.28 17.68 2.96
N ASN A 105 -12.16 18.37 3.17
CA ASN A 105 -11.62 18.55 4.50
C ASN A 105 -12.38 19.66 5.25
N ALA A 106 -12.21 19.67 6.56
CA ALA A 106 -12.68 20.75 7.41
C ALA A 106 -11.79 20.89 8.64
N LEU A 107 -11.65 22.12 9.11
CA LEU A 107 -10.95 22.42 10.36
C LEU A 107 -11.89 23.09 11.35
N ALA A 108 -11.82 22.63 12.60
CA ALA A 108 -12.53 23.24 13.71
C ALA A 108 -11.93 24.60 14.10
N GLY A 109 -12.73 25.40 14.82
CA GLY A 109 -12.27 26.64 15.46
C GLY A 109 -11.96 27.79 14.49
N GLY A 110 -12.60 27.82 13.31
CA GLY A 110 -12.46 28.94 12.36
C GLY A 110 -11.10 29.02 11.67
N ARG A 111 -10.27 27.98 11.77
CA ARG A 111 -8.95 27.91 11.12
C ARG A 111 -9.13 27.83 9.60
N LYS A 112 -8.45 28.72 8.88
CA LYS A 112 -8.46 28.75 7.40
C LYS A 112 -7.21 28.05 6.87
N VAL A 113 -7.40 26.90 6.23
CA VAL A 113 -6.36 26.19 5.46
C VAL A 113 -6.91 25.97 4.05
N ARG A 114 -6.01 25.90 3.08
CA ARG A 114 -6.32 25.77 1.66
C ARG A 114 -5.44 24.71 1.04
N GLY A 115 -5.98 24.04 0.03
CA GLY A 115 -5.28 23.05 -0.78
C GLY A 115 -5.85 21.65 -0.68
N VAL A 116 -5.36 20.80 -1.56
CA VAL A 116 -5.78 19.41 -1.74
C VAL A 116 -4.86 18.51 -0.93
N GLN A 117 -5.39 17.48 -0.28
CA GLN A 117 -4.60 16.41 0.35
C GLN A 117 -5.04 15.05 -0.19
N THR A 118 -4.11 14.09 -0.25
CA THR A 118 -4.46 12.72 -0.59
C THR A 118 -3.92 11.79 0.46
N TYR A 119 -4.77 10.91 0.99
CA TYR A 119 -4.44 9.97 2.03
C TYR A 119 -4.38 8.55 1.50
N THR A 120 -3.37 7.80 1.92
CA THR A 120 -3.28 6.35 1.77
C THR A 120 -3.27 5.70 3.15
N LEU A 121 -3.38 4.37 3.20
CA LEU A 121 -3.30 3.66 4.47
C LEU A 121 -1.91 3.84 5.10
N GLY A 122 -1.83 3.96 6.43
CA GLY A 122 -0.57 3.89 7.18
C GLY A 122 -0.62 4.61 8.52
N GLN A 123 0.52 4.65 9.22
CA GLN A 123 0.56 5.13 10.61
C GLN A 123 0.74 6.65 10.78
N GLY A 124 0.74 7.43 9.69
CA GLY A 124 0.83 8.90 9.74
C GLY A 124 2.10 9.50 10.35
N GLN A 125 3.16 8.69 10.52
CA GLN A 125 4.32 9.03 11.35
C GLN A 125 5.29 10.07 10.75
N ASN A 126 5.23 10.34 9.45
CA ASN A 126 6.30 11.09 8.76
C ASN A 126 6.17 12.63 8.77
N THR A 127 5.31 13.23 9.62
CA THR A 127 4.97 14.68 9.50
C THR A 127 5.28 15.53 10.73
N GLY A 128 5.99 14.99 11.73
CA GLY A 128 6.29 15.67 13.00
C GLY A 128 5.04 15.93 13.86
N ARG A 129 5.20 16.41 15.10
CA ARG A 129 4.11 16.46 16.10
C ARG A 129 2.85 17.22 15.63
N LYS A 130 3.01 18.35 14.93
CA LYS A 130 1.87 19.13 14.38
C LYS A 130 1.19 18.46 13.19
N GLY A 131 1.95 17.76 12.33
CA GLY A 131 1.39 17.01 11.21
C GLY A 131 0.67 15.75 11.66
N ILE A 132 1.21 15.05 12.66
CA ILE A 132 0.60 13.87 13.28
C ILE A 132 -0.79 14.23 13.85
N ILE A 133 -0.93 15.37 14.54
CA ILE A 133 -2.23 15.80 15.09
C ILE A 133 -3.24 16.08 13.96
N LYS A 134 -2.84 16.81 12.90
CA LYS A 134 -3.72 17.09 11.77
C LYS A 134 -4.17 15.81 11.05
N ASN A 135 -3.24 14.88 10.83
CA ASN A 135 -3.58 13.58 10.23
C ASN A 135 -4.53 12.81 11.16
N LEU A 136 -4.27 12.79 12.47
CA LEU A 136 -5.16 12.15 13.43
C LEU A 136 -6.57 12.79 13.46
N GLU A 137 -6.69 14.11 13.32
CA GLU A 137 -7.98 14.83 13.22
C GLU A 137 -8.79 14.34 12.01
N VAL A 138 -8.15 14.19 10.84
CA VAL A 138 -8.82 13.65 9.64
C VAL A 138 -9.29 12.23 9.89
N ALA A 139 -8.44 11.33 10.41
CA ALA A 139 -8.86 9.94 10.67
C ALA A 139 -9.99 9.86 11.70
N LYS A 140 -9.98 10.71 12.73
CA LYS A 140 -11.07 10.77 13.70
C LYS A 140 -12.37 11.26 13.06
N ARG A 141 -12.31 12.28 12.20
CA ARG A 141 -13.47 12.81 11.48
C ARG A 141 -14.06 11.75 10.55
N GLU A 142 -13.23 11.16 9.69
CA GLU A 142 -13.69 10.17 8.71
C GLU A 142 -14.18 8.87 9.35
N ASN A 143 -13.54 8.43 10.42
CA ASN A 143 -13.98 7.24 11.15
C ASN A 143 -15.12 7.53 12.15
N SER A 144 -15.51 8.80 12.37
CA SER A 144 -16.60 9.12 13.32
C SER A 144 -17.94 8.56 12.87
N VAL A 145 -18.09 8.37 11.55
CA VAL A 145 -19.26 7.79 10.90
C VAL A 145 -19.58 6.38 11.40
N ILE A 146 -18.58 5.65 11.93
CA ILE A 146 -18.75 4.33 12.54
C ILE A 146 -19.85 4.35 13.62
N LEU A 147 -19.95 5.44 14.38
CA LEU A 147 -20.95 5.58 15.45
C LEU A 147 -22.38 5.71 14.93
N LEU A 148 -22.55 5.97 13.63
CA LEU A 148 -23.85 6.04 12.95
C LEU A 148 -24.28 4.69 12.36
N GLU A 149 -23.42 3.68 12.40
CA GLU A 149 -23.68 2.35 11.85
C GLU A 149 -24.42 1.46 12.86
N GLU A 150 -25.38 0.68 12.37
CA GLU A 150 -26.03 -0.34 13.19
C GLU A 150 -25.02 -1.44 13.55
N ASN A 151 -25.06 -1.93 14.79
CA ASN A 151 -24.16 -2.97 15.30
C ASN A 151 -22.65 -2.63 15.23
N TYR A 152 -22.27 -1.35 15.17
CA TYR A 152 -20.86 -0.94 15.06
C TYR A 152 -19.93 -1.56 16.13
N GLN A 153 -20.45 -1.79 17.35
CA GLN A 153 -19.70 -2.41 18.45
C GLN A 153 -19.26 -3.84 18.13
N GLN A 154 -20.06 -4.59 17.36
CA GLN A 154 -19.74 -5.94 16.90
C GLN A 154 -18.87 -5.89 15.65
N THR A 155 -19.22 -5.02 14.69
CA THR A 155 -18.51 -4.86 13.40
C THR A 155 -17.06 -4.43 13.57
N TYR A 156 -16.77 -3.56 14.54
CA TYR A 156 -15.43 -3.03 14.81
C TYR A 156 -14.83 -3.55 16.12
N GLN A 157 -15.36 -4.66 16.66
CA GLN A 157 -14.94 -5.21 17.94
C GLN A 157 -13.43 -5.57 17.93
N GLY A 158 -12.70 -5.09 18.95
CA GLY A 158 -11.26 -5.36 19.09
C GLY A 158 -10.34 -4.39 18.35
N PHE A 159 -10.88 -3.35 17.71
CA PHE A 159 -10.11 -2.26 17.14
C PHE A 159 -9.99 -1.09 18.13
N ASP A 160 -8.84 -0.99 18.80
CA ASP A 160 -8.46 0.19 19.58
C ASP A 160 -7.23 0.83 18.94
N PRO A 161 -7.35 2.00 18.28
CA PRO A 161 -6.24 2.66 17.58
C PRO A 161 -5.07 3.05 18.50
N THR A 162 -5.24 2.95 19.82
CA THR A 162 -4.18 3.19 20.81
C THR A 162 -3.58 1.91 21.38
N SER A 163 -4.16 0.74 21.09
CA SER A 163 -3.67 -0.55 21.59
C SER A 163 -2.44 -1.04 20.81
N PRO A 164 -1.42 -1.60 21.50
CA PRO A 164 -0.32 -2.32 20.86
C PRO A 164 -0.79 -3.44 19.91
N GLU A 165 -1.90 -4.10 20.24
CA GLU A 165 -2.53 -5.17 19.46
C GLU A 165 -3.10 -4.67 18.12
N SER A 166 -3.76 -3.51 18.10
CA SER A 166 -4.21 -2.91 16.84
C SER A 166 -3.04 -2.40 16.02
N ASN A 167 -1.99 -1.87 16.65
CA ASN A 167 -0.75 -1.49 15.97
C ASN A 167 -0.04 -2.68 15.30
N ILE A 168 -0.16 -3.88 15.86
CA ILE A 168 0.31 -5.12 15.25
C ILE A 168 -0.56 -5.48 14.05
N MET A 169 -1.89 -5.48 14.21
CA MET A 169 -2.82 -5.71 13.11
C MET A 169 -2.54 -4.76 11.94
N PHE A 170 -2.22 -3.49 12.23
CA PHE A 170 -1.81 -2.50 11.23
C PHE A 170 -0.52 -2.83 10.48
N GLU A 171 0.49 -3.35 11.18
CA GLU A 171 1.76 -3.71 10.55
C GLU A 171 1.61 -4.90 9.60
N PHE A 172 0.67 -5.81 9.85
CA PHE A 172 0.36 -6.89 8.91
C PHE A 172 -0.57 -6.48 7.77
N ILE A 173 -1.43 -5.50 8.02
CA ILE A 173 -2.19 -4.84 6.98
C ILE A 173 -1.27 -3.97 6.09
N GLN A 174 0.01 -3.75 6.43
CA GLN A 174 0.92 -3.04 5.52
C GLN A 174 0.95 -3.72 4.16
N ASP A 175 0.31 -3.00 3.26
CA ASP A 175 -0.35 -3.51 2.09
C ASP A 175 0.69 -3.80 0.99
N VAL A 176 0.56 -4.93 0.29
CA VAL A 176 1.26 -5.15 -0.99
C VAL A 176 0.94 -4.04 -2.00
N ASN A 177 -0.19 -3.35 -1.81
CA ASN A 177 -0.59 -2.20 -2.59
C ASN A 177 -0.15 -0.84 -2.02
N MET A 178 0.59 -0.81 -0.91
CA MET A 178 1.01 0.45 -0.27
C MET A 178 1.81 1.33 -1.22
N GLN A 179 2.82 0.76 -1.88
CA GLN A 179 3.67 1.49 -2.82
C GLN A 179 2.84 2.05 -3.99
N LYS A 180 1.95 1.23 -4.55
CA LYS A 180 1.02 1.63 -5.61
C LYS A 180 0.10 2.75 -5.16
N SER A 181 -0.44 2.66 -3.95
CA SER A 181 -1.33 3.67 -3.38
C SER A 181 -0.60 5.00 -3.13
N VAL A 182 0.64 4.96 -2.66
CA VAL A 182 1.47 6.17 -2.47
C VAL A 182 1.79 6.84 -3.82
N GLU A 183 2.05 6.07 -4.87
CA GLU A 183 2.24 6.63 -6.21
C GLU A 183 0.95 7.22 -6.78
N LEU A 184 -0.17 6.50 -6.65
CA LEU A 184 -1.50 7.02 -6.98
C LEU A 184 -1.75 8.36 -6.28
N ALA A 185 -1.47 8.45 -4.98
CA ALA A 185 -1.66 9.67 -4.21
C ALA A 185 -0.84 10.85 -4.74
N LYS A 186 0.40 10.60 -5.18
CA LYS A 186 1.24 11.62 -5.83
C LYS A 186 0.65 12.08 -7.16
N TYR A 187 0.17 11.16 -8.00
CA TYR A 187 -0.51 11.54 -9.24
C TYR A 187 -1.78 12.35 -8.98
N MET A 188 -2.57 11.96 -7.98
CA MET A 188 -3.78 12.70 -7.58
C MET A 188 -3.44 14.13 -7.15
N GLN A 189 -2.47 14.31 -6.26
CA GLN A 189 -2.02 15.64 -5.84
C GLN A 189 -1.61 16.49 -7.03
N GLN A 190 -0.72 15.96 -7.88
CA GLN A 190 -0.21 16.68 -9.03
C GLN A 190 -1.32 17.14 -9.98
N HIS A 191 -2.13 16.20 -10.48
CA HIS A 191 -3.10 16.51 -11.54
C HIS A 191 -4.31 17.30 -11.03
N ILE A 192 -4.74 17.08 -9.79
CA ILE A 192 -5.83 17.87 -9.21
C ILE A 192 -5.37 19.31 -8.99
N CYS A 193 -4.17 19.53 -8.43
CA CYS A 193 -3.64 20.88 -8.23
C CYS A 193 -3.42 21.61 -9.56
N GLU A 194 -2.91 20.93 -10.60
CA GLU A 194 -2.78 21.51 -11.94
C GLU A 194 -4.13 21.89 -12.56
N ALA A 195 -5.15 21.07 -12.38
CA ALA A 195 -6.48 21.31 -12.95
C ALA A 195 -7.28 22.38 -12.20
N THR A 196 -7.06 22.52 -10.89
CA THR A 196 -7.85 23.39 -10.00
C THR A 196 -7.15 24.71 -9.66
N GLY A 197 -5.82 24.74 -9.73
CA GLY A 197 -4.99 25.84 -9.21
C GLY A 197 -4.89 25.86 -7.68
N LEU A 198 -5.46 24.87 -6.98
CA LEU A 198 -5.34 24.76 -5.53
C LEU A 198 -3.93 24.31 -5.13
N LYS A 199 -3.59 24.60 -3.87
CA LYS A 199 -2.28 24.28 -3.31
C LYS A 199 -2.13 22.76 -3.11
N ASP A 200 -0.99 22.22 -3.52
CA ASP A 200 -0.56 20.86 -3.16
C ASP A 200 -0.19 20.84 -1.67
N MET A 201 -0.97 20.09 -0.88
CA MET A 201 -0.71 19.89 0.55
C MET A 201 -0.16 18.49 0.83
N GLY A 202 0.15 17.71 -0.20
CA GLY A 202 0.92 16.48 -0.16
C GLY A 202 0.11 15.20 -0.05
N ALA A 203 0.80 14.10 -0.32
CA ALA A 203 0.35 12.76 -0.02
C ALA A 203 0.69 12.39 1.43
N HIS A 204 -0.30 11.89 2.16
CA HIS A 204 -0.21 11.53 3.58
C HIS A 204 -0.61 10.08 3.78
N GLN A 205 -0.18 9.51 4.90
CA GLN A 205 -0.63 8.20 5.34
C GLN A 205 -1.48 8.34 6.59
N ASN A 206 -2.53 7.55 6.68
CA ASN A 206 -3.40 7.58 7.83
C ASN A 206 -4.21 6.29 8.01
N ASN A 207 -4.74 6.11 9.22
CA ASN A 207 -5.56 4.98 9.56
C ASN A 207 -7.04 5.26 9.30
N LEU A 208 -7.40 5.23 8.02
CA LEU A 208 -8.77 5.42 7.56
C LEU A 208 -9.43 4.04 7.39
N ALA A 209 -10.56 3.83 8.06
CA ALA A 209 -11.21 2.52 8.10
C ALA A 209 -11.57 2.02 6.69
N VAL A 210 -12.05 2.90 5.81
CA VAL A 210 -12.41 2.54 4.42
C VAL A 210 -11.21 2.02 3.63
N LEU A 211 -10.02 2.61 3.80
CA LEU A 211 -8.79 2.16 3.14
C LEU A 211 -8.17 0.93 3.81
N ARG A 212 -8.36 0.78 5.12
CA ARG A 212 -7.89 -0.38 5.89
C ARG A 212 -8.64 -1.65 5.53
N LEU A 213 -9.91 -1.51 5.18
CA LEU A 213 -10.81 -2.62 4.92
C LEU A 213 -10.86 -2.99 3.43
N SER A 214 -10.34 -2.14 2.54
CA SER A 214 -10.21 -2.43 1.11
C SER A 214 -8.98 -3.29 0.82
N SER A 215 -9.10 -4.29 -0.06
CA SER A 215 -8.03 -5.26 -0.36
C SER A 215 -7.18 -4.93 -1.60
N MET A 216 -7.38 -3.75 -2.20
CA MET A 216 -6.74 -3.29 -3.44
C MET A 216 -6.06 -1.92 -3.23
N PRO A 217 -5.22 -1.45 -4.16
CA PRO A 217 -4.66 -0.11 -4.05
C PRO A 217 -5.77 0.94 -3.94
N GLY A 218 -5.59 1.91 -3.06
CA GLY A 218 -6.58 2.95 -2.90
C GLY A 218 -6.11 4.20 -2.17
N CYS A 219 -6.85 5.28 -2.38
CA CYS A 219 -6.62 6.55 -1.72
C CYS A 219 -7.93 7.23 -1.34
N LEU A 220 -7.86 8.09 -0.33
CA LEU A 220 -8.91 9.05 0.02
C LEU A 220 -8.45 10.45 -0.37
N LEU A 221 -9.25 11.13 -1.18
CA LEU A 221 -9.00 12.49 -1.65
C LEU A 221 -9.67 13.49 -0.71
N GLU A 222 -8.95 14.50 -0.28
CA GLU A 222 -9.48 15.70 0.37
C GLU A 222 -9.34 16.86 -0.62
N LEU A 223 -10.44 17.18 -1.30
CA LEU A 223 -10.41 18.07 -2.48
C LEU A 223 -10.23 19.57 -2.16
N GLY A 224 -10.16 19.92 -0.88
CA GLY A 224 -10.10 21.29 -0.37
C GLY A 224 -10.63 21.30 1.07
N PHE A 225 -10.88 22.48 1.62
CA PHE A 225 -11.42 22.70 2.96
C PHE A 225 -12.77 23.41 2.87
N ILE A 226 -13.88 22.70 3.09
CA ILE A 226 -15.23 23.27 3.09
C ILE A 226 -15.41 24.33 4.19
N SER A 227 -14.62 24.25 5.26
CA SER A 227 -14.58 25.24 6.34
C SER A 227 -13.90 26.56 5.93
N THR A 228 -13.26 26.63 4.76
CA THR A 228 -12.63 27.83 4.22
C THR A 228 -13.56 28.46 3.18
N PRO A 229 -14.12 29.66 3.42
CA PRO A 229 -15.17 30.23 2.58
C PRO A 229 -14.81 30.37 1.09
N GLU A 230 -13.55 30.67 0.78
CA GLU A 230 -13.11 30.83 -0.61
C GLU A 230 -13.05 29.48 -1.35
N GLU A 231 -12.73 28.39 -0.65
CA GLU A 231 -12.73 27.04 -1.23
C GLU A 231 -14.14 26.46 -1.30
N GLU A 232 -15.00 26.75 -0.33
CA GLU A 232 -16.43 26.43 -0.43
C GLU A 232 -17.07 27.11 -1.66
N LEU A 233 -16.79 28.41 -1.87
CA LEU A 233 -17.24 29.14 -3.05
C LEU A 233 -16.70 28.52 -4.35
N PHE A 234 -15.42 28.17 -4.38
CA PHE A 234 -14.81 27.52 -5.53
C PHE A 234 -15.48 26.17 -5.84
N MET A 235 -15.67 25.30 -4.85
CA MET A 235 -16.27 23.97 -5.04
C MET A 235 -17.72 24.04 -5.56
N ASN A 236 -18.44 25.10 -5.21
CA ASN A 236 -19.80 25.34 -5.68
C ASN A 236 -19.86 26.03 -7.06
N ALA A 237 -18.75 26.53 -7.59
CA ALA A 237 -18.73 27.17 -8.90
C ALA A 237 -19.10 26.20 -10.05
N PRO A 238 -19.67 26.68 -11.16
CA PRO A 238 -20.09 25.84 -12.30
C PRO A 238 -18.95 24.99 -12.89
N GLN A 239 -17.74 25.57 -13.00
CA GLN A 239 -16.58 24.89 -13.57
C GLN A 239 -15.92 23.87 -12.65
N ALA A 240 -16.24 23.87 -11.36
CA ALA A 240 -15.49 23.11 -10.36
C ALA A 240 -15.55 21.59 -10.60
N ALA A 241 -16.73 21.04 -10.91
CA ALA A 241 -16.89 19.62 -11.16
C ALA A 241 -16.02 19.12 -12.32
N ASP A 242 -15.96 19.90 -13.40
CA ASP A 242 -15.17 19.60 -14.59
C ASP A 242 -13.66 19.74 -14.31
N MET A 243 -13.24 20.72 -13.51
CA MET A 243 -11.83 20.86 -13.07
C MET A 243 -11.39 19.68 -12.19
N TYR A 244 -12.15 19.34 -11.15
CA TYR A 244 -11.83 18.20 -10.28
C TYR A 244 -11.89 16.87 -11.05
N ALA A 245 -12.94 16.63 -11.83
CA ALA A 245 -13.09 15.40 -12.61
C ALA A 245 -11.91 15.19 -13.57
N ARG A 246 -11.48 16.24 -14.28
CA ARG A 246 -10.31 16.16 -15.18
C ARG A 246 -9.01 15.89 -14.43
N GLY A 247 -8.79 16.55 -13.29
CA GLY A 247 -7.61 16.30 -12.46
C GLY A 247 -7.54 14.85 -11.98
N ILE A 248 -8.64 14.35 -11.40
CA ILE A 248 -8.74 12.96 -10.92
C ILE A 248 -8.61 11.98 -12.09
N PHE A 249 -9.24 12.26 -13.24
CA PHE A 249 -9.15 11.42 -14.44
C PHE A 249 -7.73 11.31 -14.99
N ASN A 250 -7.00 12.42 -15.10
CA ASN A 250 -5.63 12.38 -15.60
C ASN A 250 -4.70 11.57 -14.68
N ALA A 251 -4.85 11.73 -13.37
CA ALA A 251 -4.13 10.92 -12.38
C ALA A 251 -4.47 9.44 -12.50
N PHE A 252 -5.76 9.11 -12.59
CA PHE A 252 -6.25 7.74 -12.80
C PHE A 252 -5.70 7.12 -14.08
N ALA A 253 -5.79 7.83 -15.21
CA ALA A 253 -5.30 7.35 -16.50
C ALA A 253 -3.79 7.09 -16.47
N GLN A 254 -3.01 8.00 -15.87
CA GLN A 254 -1.57 7.80 -15.68
C GLN A 254 -1.27 6.58 -14.81
N TYR A 255 -1.98 6.42 -13.69
CA TYR A 255 -1.83 5.26 -12.80
C TYR A 255 -2.16 3.95 -13.50
N LYS A 256 -3.32 3.87 -14.18
CA LYS A 256 -3.77 2.68 -14.91
C LYS A 256 -2.73 2.27 -15.96
N ASN A 257 -2.29 3.20 -16.80
CA ASN A 257 -1.29 2.92 -17.84
C ASN A 257 0.05 2.44 -17.29
N ARG A 258 0.41 2.84 -16.06
CA ARG A 258 1.66 2.44 -15.41
C ARG A 258 1.63 1.00 -14.92
N TYR A 259 0.47 0.51 -14.48
CA TYR A 259 0.33 -0.73 -13.72
C TYR A 259 -0.50 -1.81 -14.37
N TYR A 260 -1.24 -1.49 -15.43
CA TYR A 260 -2.14 -2.41 -16.10
C TYR A 260 -1.91 -2.38 -17.61
N GLU A 261 -1.55 -3.53 -18.16
CA GLU A 261 -1.40 -3.76 -19.59
C GLU A 261 -2.80 -3.95 -20.20
N GLY A 262 -3.27 -2.93 -20.92
CA GLY A 262 -4.60 -2.87 -21.52
C GLY A 262 -4.66 -1.72 -22.53
N LEU A 263 -5.86 -1.18 -22.82
CA LEU A 263 -5.97 0.00 -23.68
C LEU A 263 -5.24 1.18 -23.03
N THR A 264 -4.18 1.68 -23.68
CA THR A 264 -3.45 2.87 -23.22
C THR A 264 -4.36 4.08 -23.34
N VAL A 265 -4.68 4.69 -22.20
CA VAL A 265 -5.54 5.87 -22.14
C VAL A 265 -4.66 7.11 -22.37
N PRO A 266 -4.90 7.93 -23.41
CA PRO A 266 -4.17 9.19 -23.54
C PRO A 266 -4.51 10.10 -22.35
N TYR A 267 -3.49 10.50 -21.59
CA TYR A 267 -3.60 11.49 -20.53
C TYR A 267 -2.78 12.73 -20.89
N LYS A 268 -3.18 13.90 -20.37
CA LYS A 268 -2.40 15.12 -20.57
C LYS A 268 -1.20 15.09 -19.63
N ALA A 269 -0.01 14.87 -20.20
CA ALA A 269 1.21 14.93 -19.43
C ALA A 269 1.34 16.32 -18.78
N PRO A 270 1.73 16.36 -17.49
CA PRO A 270 1.93 17.62 -16.80
C PRO A 270 3.03 18.44 -17.49
N LYS A 271 2.90 19.76 -17.48
CA LYS A 271 4.05 20.62 -17.84
C LYS A 271 5.12 20.36 -16.79
N LYS A 272 6.34 19.97 -17.18
CA LYS A 272 7.47 19.78 -16.24
C LYS A 272 7.69 21.07 -15.44
N VAL A 273 7.13 21.13 -14.23
CA VAL A 273 7.61 22.00 -13.18
C VAL A 273 8.63 21.17 -12.43
N THR A 274 9.91 21.54 -12.56
CA THR A 274 10.98 20.92 -11.76
C THR A 274 10.62 21.12 -10.30
N PRO A 275 10.38 20.06 -9.51
CA PRO A 275 10.12 20.23 -8.09
C PRO A 275 11.40 20.77 -7.48
N THR A 276 11.38 22.02 -7.02
CA THR A 276 12.33 22.48 -6.03
C THR A 276 12.06 21.67 -4.77
N VAL A 277 12.85 20.62 -4.55
CA VAL A 277 12.96 19.99 -3.24
C VAL A 277 13.31 21.13 -2.28
N PRO A 278 12.47 21.48 -1.29
CA PRO A 278 12.87 22.43 -0.28
C PRO A 278 14.03 21.79 0.48
N GLU A 279 15.25 22.26 0.23
CA GLU A 279 16.40 21.93 1.04
C GLU A 279 16.21 22.61 2.40
N ILE A 280 15.37 22.03 3.26
CA ILE A 280 15.21 22.47 4.65
C ILE A 280 16.34 21.84 5.45
N VAL A 281 17.54 22.37 5.25
CA VAL A 281 18.55 22.43 6.31
C VAL A 281 18.47 23.86 6.85
N PRO A 282 18.09 24.07 8.12
CA PRO A 282 18.05 25.40 8.72
C PRO A 282 19.41 26.10 8.57
N GLU A 283 19.44 27.39 8.19
CA GLU A 283 20.68 28.18 7.99
C GLU A 283 21.64 28.14 9.20
N VAL A 284 21.10 27.89 10.39
CA VAL A 284 21.85 27.69 11.65
C VAL A 284 22.88 26.55 11.56
N TYR A 285 22.67 25.57 10.69
CA TYR A 285 23.60 24.45 10.48
C TYR A 285 24.61 24.69 9.33
N LYS A 286 24.40 25.70 8.47
CA LYS A 286 25.39 26.09 7.43
C LYS A 286 26.56 26.91 8.01
N GLN A 287 26.35 27.63 9.11
CA GLN A 287 27.38 28.49 9.71
C GLN A 287 28.43 27.77 10.59
N LYS A 288 28.26 26.48 10.91
CA LYS A 288 29.24 25.72 11.73
C LYS A 288 30.30 24.96 10.95
N GLU A 289 30.16 24.81 9.63
CA GLU A 289 31.18 24.17 8.79
C GLU A 289 32.17 25.16 8.17
N GLU A 290 31.82 26.45 8.04
CA GLU A 290 32.71 27.46 7.45
C GLU A 290 33.88 27.90 8.35
N THR A 291 33.89 27.52 9.64
CA THR A 291 34.96 27.90 10.58
C THR A 291 36.08 26.87 10.69
N LYS A 292 35.96 25.67 10.10
CA LYS A 292 37.02 24.63 10.19
C LYS A 292 37.88 24.44 8.94
N THR A 293 37.59 25.13 7.84
CA THR A 293 38.35 25.03 6.56
C THR A 293 39.04 26.33 6.13
N LYS A 294 39.27 27.27 7.07
CA LYS A 294 40.13 28.46 6.85
C LYS A 294 41.50 28.35 7.54
N LYS A 295 42.21 27.23 7.36
CA LYS A 295 43.68 27.19 7.50
C LYS A 295 44.26 26.20 6.48
N ALA A 296 44.59 26.73 5.31
CA ALA A 296 45.64 26.30 4.37
C ALA A 296 45.19 26.56 2.92
N LYS A 297 45.15 27.85 2.52
CA LYS A 297 45.17 28.25 1.11
C LYS A 297 46.58 28.75 0.81
N ARG A 298 47.36 27.98 0.03
CA ARG A 298 48.40 28.57 -0.82
C ARG A 298 48.29 28.01 -2.23
N LYS A 299 47.94 28.93 -3.12
CA LYS A 299 47.97 28.93 -4.59
C LYS A 299 49.07 28.04 -5.21
N ARG A 300 48.73 27.39 -6.33
CA ARG A 300 49.30 27.69 -7.65
C ARG A 300 48.43 27.11 -8.78
N GLU A 301 48.30 27.91 -9.83
CA GLU A 301 47.64 27.65 -11.12
C GLU A 301 48.55 26.82 -12.06
N PRO A 302 48.05 26.41 -13.24
CA PRO A 302 48.31 25.10 -13.82
C PRO A 302 49.46 25.07 -14.83
N THR A 303 50.04 23.89 -15.02
CA THR A 303 50.80 23.58 -16.23
C THR A 303 50.56 22.13 -16.65
N SER A 304 50.21 21.99 -17.92
CA SER A 304 50.22 20.78 -18.73
C SER A 304 51.52 19.97 -18.62
N VAL A 305 51.45 18.63 -18.73
CA VAL A 305 52.28 17.79 -19.64
C VAL A 305 51.65 16.38 -19.73
N LEU A 306 51.71 15.83 -20.94
CA LEU A 306 51.34 14.47 -21.37
C LEU A 306 52.03 13.33 -20.59
N SER A 307 51.43 12.13 -20.58
CA SER A 307 51.98 10.92 -21.23
C SER A 307 51.33 9.61 -20.74
N LYS A 308 50.83 8.84 -21.72
CA LYS A 308 50.85 7.36 -21.92
C LYS A 308 50.90 6.44 -20.69
N LYS A 309 49.94 5.50 -20.55
CA LYS A 309 49.77 4.19 -21.26
C LYS A 309 50.32 3.08 -20.36
N GLU A 310 49.46 2.15 -19.94
CA GLU A 310 49.63 0.72 -20.24
C GLU A 310 48.49 -0.14 -19.68
N GLU A 311 48.02 -1.00 -20.56
CA GLU A 311 47.06 -2.09 -20.34
C GLU A 311 47.72 -3.24 -19.58
N LYS A 312 46.92 -4.06 -18.89
CA LYS A 312 47.17 -5.50 -18.85
C LYS A 312 45.87 -6.31 -18.73
N LYS A 313 45.63 -7.07 -19.79
CA LYS A 313 44.71 -8.20 -20.00
C LYS A 313 45.37 -9.49 -19.54
N VAL A 314 44.63 -10.46 -18.96
CA VAL A 314 44.76 -11.94 -19.08
C VAL A 314 43.44 -12.53 -18.50
N GLU A 315 42.49 -13.05 -19.28
CA GLU A 315 42.29 -14.46 -19.76
C GLU A 315 42.20 -15.50 -18.62
N GLU A 316 41.04 -16.07 -18.29
CA GLU A 316 40.27 -17.16 -18.94
C GLU A 316 40.93 -18.56 -18.81
N THR A 317 40.23 -19.53 -18.20
CA THR A 317 40.27 -20.97 -18.55
C THR A 317 39.09 -21.74 -17.95
N THR A 318 38.32 -22.28 -18.89
CA THR A 318 37.43 -23.46 -18.95
C THR A 318 37.57 -24.59 -17.91
N ASN A 319 36.43 -25.19 -17.52
CA ASN A 319 36.08 -26.57 -17.95
C ASN A 319 34.63 -26.99 -17.63
N THR A 320 34.07 -27.68 -18.61
CA THR A 320 32.77 -28.39 -18.73
C THR A 320 32.82 -29.82 -18.19
N ASP A 321 31.72 -30.37 -17.65
CA ASP A 321 31.13 -31.65 -18.10
C ASP A 321 29.72 -31.94 -17.49
N SER A 322 29.09 -33.03 -17.94
CA SER A 322 27.66 -33.20 -18.25
C SER A 322 26.99 -34.39 -17.52
N ARG A 323 25.74 -34.20 -17.00
CA ARG A 323 24.48 -35.05 -17.05
C ARG A 323 24.50 -36.61 -16.81
N PRO A 324 23.37 -37.37 -16.61
CA PRO A 324 21.93 -37.06 -16.36
C PRO A 324 21.11 -38.02 -15.38
N VAL A 325 19.77 -37.79 -15.27
CA VAL A 325 18.60 -38.66 -14.86
C VAL A 325 18.48 -39.10 -13.36
N THR A 326 17.34 -39.23 -12.63
CA THR A 326 15.92 -39.59 -12.92
C THR A 326 14.95 -39.24 -11.73
N GLU A 327 13.68 -38.98 -12.09
CA GLU A 327 12.35 -39.20 -11.44
C GLU A 327 12.06 -39.30 -9.91
N THR A 328 11.05 -38.48 -9.53
CA THR A 328 9.92 -38.67 -8.58
C THR A 328 10.10 -39.15 -7.12
N SER A 329 9.68 -38.30 -6.16
CA SER A 329 8.58 -38.59 -5.20
C SER A 329 8.37 -37.44 -4.20
N LYS A 330 7.11 -37.21 -3.77
CA LYS A 330 6.72 -36.31 -2.67
C LYS A 330 7.42 -36.71 -1.36
N PRO A 331 7.84 -35.76 -0.50
CA PRO A 331 8.12 -36.10 0.90
C PRO A 331 7.11 -35.50 1.88
N GLU A 332 6.62 -36.41 2.70
CA GLU A 332 5.91 -36.29 3.97
C GLU A 332 6.80 -35.62 5.03
N VAL A 333 6.21 -34.84 5.93
CA VAL A 333 6.93 -34.04 6.96
C VAL A 333 7.26 -34.94 8.16
N ILE A 334 8.54 -35.26 8.35
CA ILE A 334 9.05 -35.88 9.57
C ILE A 334 9.87 -34.83 10.32
N ALA A 335 9.36 -34.38 11.47
CA ALA A 335 10.10 -33.58 12.44
C ALA A 335 10.87 -34.52 13.37
N GLU A 336 12.20 -34.47 13.36
CA GLU A 336 13.02 -35.10 14.39
C GLU A 336 13.07 -34.19 15.62
N THR A 337 12.46 -34.63 16.72
CA THR A 337 12.47 -33.99 18.03
C THR A 337 13.73 -34.34 18.82
N ARG A 338 14.34 -33.36 19.51
CA ARG A 338 15.30 -33.57 20.61
C ARG A 338 14.57 -33.40 21.94
N ASP A 339 14.85 -34.30 22.88
CA ASP A 339 14.15 -34.56 24.15
C ASP A 339 14.30 -33.52 25.27
N ASP A 340 14.30 -32.22 24.98
CA ASP A 340 14.31 -31.17 26.03
C ASP A 340 13.34 -30.03 25.72
N ILE A 341 12.04 -30.32 25.63
CA ILE A 341 10.98 -29.31 25.51
C ILE A 341 9.85 -29.62 26.51
N PRO A 342 9.35 -28.63 27.28
CA PRO A 342 8.12 -28.79 28.05
C PRO A 342 6.94 -29.25 27.15
N THR A 343 6.25 -30.28 27.62
CA THR A 343 5.06 -30.95 27.04
C THR A 343 3.96 -30.01 26.50
N PRO A 344 3.06 -30.53 25.63
CA PRO A 344 2.52 -29.84 24.47
C PRO A 344 1.55 -28.70 24.85
N VAL A 345 1.81 -27.53 24.27
CA VAL A 345 0.84 -26.43 24.24
C VAL A 345 -0.39 -26.93 23.47
N ASN A 346 -1.56 -26.79 24.09
CA ASN A 346 -2.88 -27.03 23.48
C ASN A 346 -2.87 -26.83 21.95
N PRO A 347 -3.26 -27.85 21.14
CA PRO A 347 -3.17 -27.78 19.67
C PRO A 347 -3.97 -26.62 19.06
N ASP A 348 -4.90 -26.04 19.81
CA ASP A 348 -5.67 -24.86 19.40
C ASP A 348 -4.93 -23.52 19.56
N VAL A 349 -3.84 -23.48 20.31
CA VAL A 349 -3.09 -22.25 20.56
C VAL A 349 -1.99 -22.09 19.51
N PRO A 350 -1.95 -20.96 18.79
CA PRO A 350 -0.92 -20.72 17.79
C PRO A 350 0.44 -20.47 18.45
N ILE A 351 1.49 -20.95 17.81
CA ILE A 351 2.90 -20.69 18.15
C ILE A 351 3.49 -19.80 17.06
N PHE A 352 4.01 -18.64 17.45
CA PHE A 352 4.71 -17.72 16.57
C PHE A 352 6.22 -17.98 16.63
N LYS A 353 6.89 -17.89 15.48
CA LYS A 353 8.35 -18.04 15.33
C LYS A 353 8.87 -16.98 14.35
N VAL A 354 10.15 -16.62 14.43
CA VAL A 354 10.77 -15.76 13.40
C VAL A 354 11.47 -16.64 12.37
N GLN A 355 11.06 -16.60 11.10
CA GLN A 355 11.85 -17.18 10.01
C GLN A 355 12.98 -16.23 9.66
N ILE A 356 14.22 -16.72 9.69
CA ILE A 356 15.42 -15.90 9.51
C ILE A 356 16.09 -16.12 8.16
N LEU A 357 15.96 -17.32 7.56
CA LEU A 357 16.52 -17.63 6.23
C LEU A 357 15.83 -18.84 5.58
N SER A 358 16.05 -18.98 4.28
CA SER A 358 15.66 -20.14 3.47
C SER A 358 16.85 -20.62 2.65
N SER A 359 17.04 -21.93 2.53
CA SER A 359 18.16 -22.52 1.77
C SER A 359 17.70 -23.72 0.95
N SER A 360 18.24 -23.88 -0.26
CA SER A 360 18.06 -25.10 -1.07
C SER A 360 18.87 -26.29 -0.56
N ARG A 361 19.87 -26.04 0.29
CA ARG A 361 20.68 -27.06 0.96
C ARG A 361 20.42 -27.05 2.46
N LYS A 362 20.29 -28.23 3.07
CA LYS A 362 20.22 -28.34 4.53
C LYS A 362 21.55 -27.90 5.15
N MET A 363 21.48 -26.83 5.92
CA MET A 363 22.52 -26.26 6.77
C MET A 363 22.48 -26.92 8.15
N ALA A 364 23.65 -27.10 8.76
CA ALA A 364 23.76 -27.58 10.13
C ALA A 364 23.42 -26.46 11.12
N LEU A 365 22.97 -26.80 12.34
CA LEU A 365 22.60 -25.79 13.35
C LEU A 365 23.80 -24.98 13.88
N ASN A 366 25.02 -25.46 13.65
CA ASN A 366 26.27 -24.77 13.96
C ASN A 366 26.87 -24.04 12.74
N ASP A 367 26.13 -23.94 11.64
CA ASP A 367 26.55 -23.22 10.44
C ASP A 367 26.90 -21.76 10.77
N GLU A 368 27.88 -21.20 10.05
CA GLU A 368 28.35 -19.84 10.24
C GLU A 368 27.21 -18.81 10.16
N ALA A 369 26.26 -19.03 9.27
CA ALA A 369 25.09 -18.16 9.12
C ALA A 369 24.20 -18.15 10.39
N LEU A 370 24.18 -19.25 11.15
CA LEU A 370 23.38 -19.43 12.38
C LEU A 370 24.19 -19.22 13.66
N LYS A 371 25.51 -18.96 13.56
CA LYS A 371 26.41 -18.82 14.70
C LYS A 371 25.90 -17.79 15.70
N GLY A 372 25.86 -18.14 16.98
CA GLY A 372 25.38 -17.28 18.07
C GLY A 372 23.86 -17.30 18.29
N LEU A 373 23.08 -18.00 17.46
CA LEU A 373 21.66 -18.24 17.69
C LEU A 373 21.46 -19.62 18.34
N LYS A 374 21.14 -19.66 19.64
CA LYS A 374 20.89 -20.91 20.37
C LYS A 374 19.41 -21.31 20.27
N GLY A 375 19.13 -22.51 19.78
CA GLY A 375 17.75 -22.98 19.60
C GLY A 375 17.15 -22.62 18.24
N CYS A 376 17.97 -22.52 17.20
CA CYS A 376 17.46 -22.52 15.83
C CYS A 376 16.78 -23.85 15.52
N GLU A 377 15.64 -23.74 14.86
CA GLU A 377 14.89 -24.87 14.33
C GLU A 377 14.82 -24.77 12.80
N TRP A 378 14.40 -25.85 12.15
CA TRP A 378 14.14 -25.85 10.73
C TRP A 378 12.90 -26.68 10.39
N TYR A 379 12.28 -26.36 9.26
CA TYR A 379 11.25 -27.18 8.64
C TYR A 379 11.44 -27.15 7.12
N GLN A 380 10.88 -28.14 6.43
CA GLN A 380 10.98 -28.23 4.97
C GLN A 380 9.65 -27.77 4.34
N GLU A 381 9.75 -26.91 3.33
CA GLU A 381 8.61 -26.48 2.53
C GLU A 381 8.99 -26.54 1.05
N GLY A 382 8.44 -27.51 0.34
CA GLY A 382 8.87 -27.86 -1.02
C GLY A 382 10.34 -28.29 -1.04
N THR A 383 11.15 -27.63 -1.88
CA THR A 383 12.59 -27.89 -2.01
C THR A 383 13.45 -27.03 -1.08
N LEU A 384 12.84 -26.19 -0.25
CA LEU A 384 13.56 -25.24 0.60
C LEU A 384 13.50 -25.66 2.07
N TRP A 385 14.67 -25.60 2.71
CA TRP A 385 14.84 -25.66 4.15
C TRP A 385 14.64 -24.26 4.73
N LYS A 386 13.67 -24.14 5.62
CA LYS A 386 13.29 -22.88 6.27
C LYS A 386 13.81 -22.91 7.70
N TYR A 387 14.54 -21.87 8.10
CA TYR A 387 15.16 -21.81 9.42
C TYR A 387 14.48 -20.75 10.27
N THR A 388 14.23 -21.10 11.52
CA THR A 388 13.48 -20.28 12.46
C THR A 388 14.21 -20.09 13.77
N TYR A 389 14.00 -18.95 14.41
CA TYR A 389 14.58 -18.63 15.71
C TYR A 389 13.53 -18.05 16.66
N GLY A 390 13.52 -18.58 17.88
CA GLY A 390 12.53 -18.26 18.91
C GLY A 390 11.15 -18.84 18.63
N SER A 391 10.45 -19.17 19.71
CA SER A 391 9.06 -19.62 19.67
C SER A 391 8.30 -19.06 20.87
N SER A 392 7.10 -18.54 20.65
CA SER A 392 6.20 -18.10 21.74
C SER A 392 4.76 -18.13 21.28
N THR A 393 3.85 -18.39 22.21
CA THR A 393 2.40 -18.18 22.02
C THR A 393 2.04 -16.70 22.10
N ASN A 394 2.94 -15.85 22.63
CA ASN A 394 2.78 -14.42 22.71
C ASN A 394 3.43 -13.74 21.50
N TYR A 395 2.58 -13.24 20.61
CA TYR A 395 3.02 -12.55 19.41
C TYR A 395 3.96 -11.35 19.71
N ASN A 396 3.73 -10.63 20.82
CA ASN A 396 4.54 -9.45 21.16
C ASN A 396 6.01 -9.78 21.45
N GLU A 397 6.28 -10.93 22.07
CA GLU A 397 7.65 -11.38 22.36
C GLU A 397 8.39 -11.68 21.06
N ILE A 398 7.74 -12.39 20.15
CA ILE A 398 8.30 -12.75 18.84
C ILE A 398 8.51 -11.52 17.96
N ARG A 399 7.67 -10.48 18.09
CA ARG A 399 7.89 -9.21 17.39
C ARG A 399 9.08 -8.42 17.93
N LYS A 400 9.30 -8.40 19.24
CA LYS A 400 10.53 -7.79 19.81
C LYS A 400 11.75 -8.53 19.29
N LEU A 401 11.71 -9.85 19.32
CA LEU A 401 12.78 -10.70 18.79
C LEU A 401 13.04 -10.47 17.30
N GLN A 402 12.01 -10.37 16.45
CA GLN A 402 12.16 -10.10 15.02
C GLN A 402 12.87 -8.75 14.77
N LYS A 403 12.55 -7.71 15.55
CA LYS A 403 13.21 -6.39 15.43
C LYS A 403 14.69 -6.46 15.79
N GLU A 404 15.04 -7.20 16.84
CA GLU A 404 16.43 -7.41 17.25
C GLU A 404 17.22 -8.17 16.15
N LEU A 405 16.59 -9.12 15.48
CA LEU A 405 17.20 -9.92 14.42
C LEU A 405 17.33 -9.17 13.07
N THR A 406 16.53 -8.15 12.82
CA THR A 406 16.46 -7.44 11.52
C THR A 406 17.81 -6.85 11.10
N ASN A 407 18.66 -6.45 12.06
CA ASN A 407 20.01 -5.96 11.78
C ASN A 407 20.92 -7.01 11.13
N ARG A 408 20.71 -8.29 11.42
CA ARG A 408 21.52 -9.41 10.92
C ARG A 408 20.79 -10.19 9.82
N PHE A 409 19.47 -10.23 9.86
CA PHE A 409 18.59 -10.89 8.90
C PHE A 409 17.54 -9.89 8.43
N PRO A 410 17.85 -9.07 7.41
CA PRO A 410 16.94 -8.03 6.93
C PRO A 410 15.59 -8.60 6.44
N ASP A 411 15.59 -9.83 5.96
CA ASP A 411 14.42 -10.56 5.48
C ASP A 411 13.72 -11.38 6.57
N ALA A 412 14.03 -11.17 7.85
CA ALA A 412 13.41 -11.90 8.93
C ALA A 412 11.93 -11.52 9.09
N PHE A 413 11.03 -12.51 9.06
CA PHE A 413 9.59 -12.30 9.23
C PHE A 413 8.97 -13.34 10.16
N ILE A 414 7.82 -12.99 10.74
CA ILE A 414 7.13 -13.85 11.70
C ILE A 414 6.26 -14.86 10.95
N ILE A 415 6.31 -16.10 11.38
CA ILE A 415 5.46 -17.19 10.90
C ILE A 415 4.69 -17.79 12.09
N ALA A 416 3.61 -18.51 11.78
CA ALA A 416 2.75 -19.13 12.78
C ALA A 416 2.54 -20.61 12.50
N PHE A 417 2.41 -21.38 13.58
CA PHE A 417 2.07 -22.79 13.56
C PHE A 417 0.87 -23.05 14.47
N LYS A 418 -0.02 -23.95 14.06
CA LYS A 418 -1.13 -24.45 14.86
C LYS A 418 -1.19 -25.97 14.71
N GLY A 419 -1.24 -26.72 15.81
CA GLY A 419 -1.16 -28.19 15.78
C GLY A 419 0.07 -28.75 15.05
N GLY A 420 1.21 -28.04 15.11
CA GLY A 420 2.45 -28.41 14.41
C GLY A 420 2.49 -28.08 12.91
N GLN A 421 1.40 -27.62 12.32
CA GLN A 421 1.34 -27.24 10.90
C GLN A 421 1.44 -25.73 10.71
N ARG A 422 2.06 -25.31 9.61
CA ARG A 422 2.14 -23.89 9.23
C ARG A 422 0.74 -23.36 8.95
N THR A 423 0.42 -22.21 9.53
CA THR A 423 -0.89 -21.55 9.36
C THR A 423 -0.73 -20.09 8.94
N ASN A 424 -1.85 -19.47 8.56
CA ASN A 424 -1.88 -18.06 8.24
C ASN A 424 -1.59 -17.23 9.51
N VAL A 425 -0.59 -16.35 9.44
CA VAL A 425 -0.14 -15.54 10.57
C VAL A 425 -1.26 -14.62 11.07
N ASN A 426 -2.09 -14.09 10.18
CA ASN A 426 -3.20 -13.20 10.55
C ASN A 426 -4.27 -13.97 11.33
N GLU A 427 -4.63 -15.19 10.90
CA GLU A 427 -5.58 -16.06 11.61
C GLU A 427 -5.05 -16.47 12.99
N ALA A 428 -3.76 -16.78 13.07
CA ALA A 428 -3.07 -17.07 14.33
C ALA A 428 -3.10 -15.86 15.28
N ILE A 429 -2.86 -14.65 14.79
CA ILE A 429 -2.95 -13.43 15.60
C ILE A 429 -4.37 -13.22 16.11
N GLN A 430 -5.39 -13.41 15.27
CA GLN A 430 -6.79 -13.32 15.71
C GLN A 430 -7.09 -14.32 16.84
N THR A 431 -6.60 -15.55 16.71
CA THR A 431 -6.73 -16.58 17.75
C THR A 431 -6.01 -16.18 19.04
N PHE A 432 -4.77 -15.68 18.95
CA PHE A 432 -4.02 -15.15 20.09
C PHE A 432 -4.79 -14.02 20.81
N LEU A 433 -5.36 -13.09 20.07
CA LEU A 433 -6.14 -11.97 20.61
C LEU A 433 -7.45 -12.43 21.25
N GLN A 434 -8.10 -13.48 20.73
CA GLN A 434 -9.30 -14.07 21.33
C GLN A 434 -8.97 -14.80 22.64
N LEU A 435 -7.85 -15.52 22.70
CA LEU A 435 -7.44 -16.27 23.89
C LEU A 435 -7.06 -15.35 25.06
N LYS A 436 -6.49 -14.16 24.79
CA LYS A 436 -6.16 -13.16 25.82
C LYS A 436 -7.40 -12.46 26.43
N LYS A 437 -8.58 -12.64 25.83
CA LYS A 437 -9.86 -12.06 26.29
C LYS A 437 -10.66 -13.00 27.21
N LYS A 438 -10.29 -14.29 27.28
CA LYS A 438 -10.77 -15.25 28.27
C LYS A 438 -9.87 -15.18 29.50
#